data_AF-L8M8L0-F1
#
_entry.id   AF-L8M8L0-F1
#
_cell.length_a   1.000
_cell.length_b   1.000
_cell.length_c   1.000
_cell.angle_alpha   90.00
_cell.angle_beta   90.00
_cell.angle_gamma   90.00
#
_symmetry.space_group_name_H-M   'P 1'
#
loop_
_entity.id
_entity.type
_entity.pdbx_description
1 polymer ?
#
loop_
_entity_poly.entity_id
_entity_poly.type
_entity_poly.pdbx_seq_one_letter_code
_entity_poly.pdbx_strand_id
1 'polypeptide(L)'
;MLASNLYSQETSDHKNRQNFSGTATINAKSTHPCPIKMLRELRLPLPQGIVHVGANSGRDEIPTYQKLNLKNCAYIEPIPTVFKELTKNLEGISNHYPIQALCADLTGEEVVFNVASNQGRSSSMFPWGRHKTLYPQTEYVEQLKIQTITLDEIVETKLPDADYDLLVMDTQGSELKVLMGSHRLLKENLTYIFTEVGEDPLYEGGCTFDEVTAFLKLYGFRLKNMVLNYKNWGNALYVKDVPKPSTENIALNKPTQQSSLAQDSQPKESQKAVNGIRDGKPSFCTAQEVNPWWQVDLEDTYALTEVRVYNCIDQGEETVRTLKILVSLDESDWQELYINHEGLIFGGTAGRPLVVPVKSQMARYVRLQLNEQTSLHLDQIEVYGFSKTV
;
A
#
# COMPACT_ATOMS: atom_id res chain seq x y z
N MET A 1 15.28 -25.31 68.54
CA MET A 1 15.66 -25.67 67.17
C MET A 1 16.03 -24.38 66.45
N LEU A 2 17.24 -23.85 66.67
CA LEU A 2 18.43 -23.97 65.78
C LEU A 2 18.13 -23.36 64.40
N ALA A 3 18.50 -22.11 64.07
CA ALA A 3 19.82 -21.49 63.94
C ALA A 3 20.68 -22.02 62.77
N SER A 4 21.05 -21.08 61.90
CA SER A 4 22.33 -20.94 61.18
C SER A 4 22.72 -21.87 60.01
N ASN A 5 23.21 -21.19 58.96
CA ASN A 5 24.35 -21.52 58.10
C ASN A 5 24.30 -22.77 57.22
N LEU A 6 24.35 -22.55 55.90
CA LEU A 6 25.30 -23.24 55.04
C LEU A 6 25.89 -22.22 54.04
N TYR A 7 27.18 -21.99 54.22
CA TYR A 7 28.08 -21.21 53.36
C TYR A 7 28.90 -22.19 52.52
N SER A 8 29.34 -21.70 51.36
CA SER A 8 30.48 -22.16 50.55
C SER A 8 30.45 -23.57 49.95
N GLN A 9 30.38 -23.63 48.61
CA GLN A 9 31.57 -23.99 47.83
C GLN A 9 31.67 -23.10 46.59
N GLU A 10 32.75 -22.34 46.53
CA GLU A 10 33.28 -21.69 45.34
C GLU A 10 33.96 -22.75 44.45
N THR A 11 33.74 -22.69 43.14
CA THR A 11 34.83 -22.83 42.18
C THR A 11 34.67 -21.75 41.12
N SER A 12 35.61 -20.83 41.15
CA SER A 12 35.90 -19.84 40.12
C SER A 12 36.30 -20.53 38.82
N ASP A 13 35.76 -20.06 37.69
CA ASP A 13 36.62 -19.86 36.54
C ASP A 13 36.20 -18.65 35.70
N HIS A 14 37.23 -18.04 35.15
CA HIS A 14 37.36 -16.64 34.87
C HIS A 14 36.83 -16.22 33.47
N LYS A 15 36.42 -14.94 33.41
CA LYS A 15 36.56 -14.01 32.27
C LYS A 15 35.73 -14.28 31.00
N ASN A 16 34.62 -13.55 30.89
CA ASN A 16 34.42 -12.60 29.79
C ASN A 16 33.27 -11.63 30.09
N ARG A 17 33.58 -10.55 30.82
CA ARG A 17 32.75 -9.34 30.83
C ARG A 17 33.29 -8.41 29.76
N GLN A 18 32.65 -8.37 28.60
CA GLN A 18 32.74 -7.19 27.76
C GLN A 18 31.71 -6.17 28.24
N ASN A 19 32.23 -5.02 28.66
CA ASN A 19 31.49 -3.80 28.94
C ASN A 19 30.77 -3.34 27.66
N PHE A 20 29.45 -3.41 27.64
CA PHE A 20 28.65 -2.54 26.78
C PHE A 20 28.20 -1.33 27.60
N SER A 21 29.11 -0.37 27.77
CA SER A 21 28.75 1.01 28.07
C SER A 21 28.26 1.66 26.78
N GLY A 22 27.02 1.35 26.40
CA GLY A 22 26.30 2.05 25.34
C GLY A 22 25.21 2.87 25.98
N THR A 23 25.49 4.14 26.28
CA THR A 23 24.43 5.14 26.49
C THR A 23 23.62 5.23 25.21
N ALA A 24 22.54 4.45 25.13
CA ALA A 24 21.54 4.60 24.10
C ALA A 24 20.79 5.89 24.41
N THR A 25 21.27 7.00 23.84
CA THR A 25 20.56 8.26 23.77
C THR A 25 19.24 7.97 23.06
N ILE A 26 18.15 7.89 23.81
CA ILE A 26 16.79 7.84 23.26
C ILE A 26 16.55 9.20 22.61
N ASN A 27 16.94 9.32 21.34
CA ASN A 27 16.54 10.42 20.48
C ASN A 27 15.09 10.16 20.07
N ALA A 28 14.16 10.34 21.02
CA ALA A 28 12.74 10.42 20.73
C ALA A 28 12.46 11.77 20.05
N LYS A 29 12.92 11.92 18.80
CA LYS A 29 12.22 12.82 17.88
C LYS A 29 10.85 12.17 17.70
N SER A 30 9.79 12.81 18.19
CA SER A 30 8.42 12.40 17.90
C SER A 30 8.23 12.49 16.39
N THR A 31 8.53 11.42 15.67
CA THR A 31 8.20 11.34 14.25
C THR A 31 6.69 11.19 14.20
N HIS A 32 6.01 12.23 13.71
CA HIS A 32 4.61 12.13 13.33
C HIS A 32 4.44 10.83 12.51
N PRO A 33 3.48 9.96 12.88
CA PRO A 33 3.34 8.66 12.24
C PRO A 33 3.07 8.87 10.75
N CYS A 34 3.91 8.25 9.92
CA CYS A 34 3.96 8.53 8.48
C CYS A 34 3.70 7.23 7.70
N PRO A 35 2.64 7.15 6.87
CA PRO A 35 2.34 5.95 6.11
C PRO A 35 3.50 5.53 5.21
N ILE A 36 4.18 6.50 4.59
CA ILE A 36 5.31 6.25 3.67
C ILE A 36 6.49 5.59 4.38
N LYS A 37 6.77 5.98 5.63
CA LYS A 37 7.82 5.34 6.43
C LYS A 37 7.44 3.88 6.73
N MET A 38 6.20 3.65 7.13
CA MET A 38 5.70 2.31 7.45
C MET A 38 5.71 1.38 6.23
N LEU A 39 5.31 1.87 5.06
CA LEU A 39 5.40 1.12 3.80
C LEU A 39 6.84 0.71 3.47
N ARG A 40 7.81 1.61 3.65
CA ARG A 40 9.25 1.30 3.45
C ARG A 40 9.75 0.24 4.42
N GLU A 41 9.40 0.36 5.70
CA GLU A 41 9.79 -0.61 6.74
C GLU A 41 9.23 -2.01 6.46
N LEU A 42 8.02 -2.09 5.90
CA LEU A 42 7.37 -3.32 5.48
C LEU A 42 7.78 -3.80 4.09
N ARG A 43 8.70 -3.09 3.42
CA ARG A 43 9.12 -3.35 2.02
C ARG A 43 7.94 -3.43 1.04
N LEU A 44 6.91 -2.61 1.27
CA LEU A 44 5.75 -2.49 0.41
C LEU A 44 6.02 -1.48 -0.72
N PRO A 45 5.49 -1.70 -1.93
CA PRO A 45 5.54 -0.71 -3.01
C PRO A 45 4.99 0.64 -2.55
N LEU A 46 5.66 1.73 -2.93
CA LEU A 46 5.19 3.08 -2.61
C LEU A 46 3.98 3.46 -3.48
N PRO A 47 3.04 4.25 -2.94
CA PRO A 47 1.85 4.68 -3.67
C PRO A 47 2.22 5.62 -4.81
N GLN A 48 1.36 5.64 -5.83
CA GLN A 48 1.45 6.58 -6.96
C GLN A 48 0.32 7.62 -6.93
N GLY A 49 -0.75 7.38 -6.17
CA GLY A 49 -1.85 8.32 -5.98
C GLY A 49 -2.32 8.35 -4.54
N ILE A 50 -2.41 9.54 -3.94
CA ILE A 50 -2.79 9.71 -2.54
C ILE A 50 -4.08 10.53 -2.45
N VAL A 51 -5.01 10.09 -1.60
CA VAL A 51 -6.13 10.91 -1.10
C VAL A 51 -5.99 11.02 0.41
N HIS A 52 -5.77 12.23 0.92
CA HIS A 52 -5.64 12.52 2.34
C HIS A 52 -6.86 13.29 2.84
N VAL A 53 -7.70 12.64 3.65
CA VAL A 53 -8.88 13.20 4.30
C VAL A 53 -8.55 13.67 5.70
N GLY A 54 -8.85 14.93 6.02
CA GLY A 54 -8.44 15.56 7.28
C GLY A 54 -7.01 16.09 7.23
N ALA A 55 -6.61 16.65 6.08
CA ALA A 55 -5.23 17.04 5.82
C ALA A 55 -4.72 18.24 6.63
N ASN A 56 -5.60 18.97 7.33
CA ASN A 56 -5.26 20.22 7.99
C ASN A 56 -4.53 21.17 7.02
N SER A 57 -3.46 21.82 7.45
CA SER A 57 -2.60 22.67 6.61
C SER A 57 -1.64 21.89 5.70
N GLY A 58 -1.61 20.55 5.79
CA GLY A 58 -0.68 19.66 5.06
C GLY A 58 0.79 19.82 5.43
N ARG A 59 1.10 20.64 6.44
CA ARG A 59 2.47 21.05 6.79
C ARG A 59 3.38 19.87 7.14
N ASP A 60 2.81 18.83 7.74
CA ASP A 60 3.55 17.68 8.25
C ASP A 60 3.77 16.62 7.13
N GLU A 61 2.89 16.54 6.14
CA GLU A 61 2.87 15.51 5.09
C GLU A 61 3.44 15.96 3.74
N ILE A 62 3.20 17.22 3.33
CA ILE A 62 3.65 17.76 2.03
C ILE A 62 5.14 17.47 1.77
N PRO A 63 6.08 17.74 2.70
CA PRO A 63 7.51 17.49 2.46
C PRO A 63 7.85 16.01 2.23
N THR A 64 7.02 15.10 2.72
CA THR A 64 7.18 13.66 2.49
C THR A 64 6.58 13.26 1.14
N TYR A 65 5.38 13.73 0.82
CA TYR A 65 4.69 13.38 -0.42
C TYR A 65 5.40 13.94 -1.66
N GLN A 66 6.00 15.14 -1.58
CA GLN A 66 6.79 15.72 -2.69
C GLN A 66 8.05 14.91 -3.05
N LYS A 67 8.54 14.05 -2.15
CA LYS A 67 9.69 13.18 -2.42
C LYS A 67 9.29 11.88 -3.14
N LEU A 68 7.99 11.69 -3.37
CA LEU A 68 7.45 10.56 -4.10
C LEU A 68 7.19 10.97 -5.54
N ASN A 69 7.26 10.00 -6.45
CA ASN A 69 6.89 10.19 -7.85
C ASN A 69 5.37 10.00 -8.01
N LEU A 70 4.57 10.87 -7.37
CA LEU A 70 3.12 10.78 -7.41
C LEU A 70 2.58 11.27 -8.76
N LYS A 71 1.61 10.54 -9.31
CA LYS A 71 0.79 11.02 -10.41
C LYS A 71 -0.10 12.16 -9.93
N ASN A 72 -0.83 11.96 -8.82
CA ASN A 72 -1.71 12.94 -8.20
C ASN A 72 -1.77 12.77 -6.67
N CYS A 73 -1.94 13.86 -5.94
CA CYS A 73 -2.14 13.87 -4.48
C CYS A 73 -3.27 14.85 -4.10
N ALA A 74 -4.33 14.36 -3.48
CA ALA A 74 -5.45 15.17 -3.00
C ALA A 74 -5.36 15.38 -1.48
N TYR A 75 -5.66 16.60 -1.04
CA TYR A 75 -5.72 17.00 0.37
C TYR A 75 -7.09 17.58 0.66
N ILE A 76 -7.85 16.96 1.56
CA ILE A 76 -9.23 17.34 1.87
C ILE A 76 -9.30 17.92 3.27
N GLU A 77 -9.76 19.18 3.37
CA GLU A 77 -9.84 19.93 4.62
C GLU A 77 -11.13 20.77 4.67
N PRO A 78 -12.03 20.57 5.66
CA PRO A 78 -13.32 21.26 5.69
C PRO A 78 -13.25 22.71 6.18
N ILE A 79 -12.31 23.07 7.04
CA ILE A 79 -12.29 24.36 7.75
C ILE A 79 -11.79 25.46 6.80
N PRO A 80 -12.58 26.51 6.46
CA PRO A 80 -12.20 27.51 5.46
C PRO A 80 -10.86 28.21 5.72
N THR A 81 -10.58 28.53 6.98
CA THR A 81 -9.34 29.23 7.38
C THR A 81 -8.11 28.32 7.28
N VAL A 82 -8.24 27.04 7.66
CA VAL A 82 -7.17 26.03 7.53
C VAL A 82 -6.96 25.65 6.07
N PHE A 83 -8.04 25.49 5.31
CA PHE A 83 -8.00 25.23 3.87
C PHE A 83 -7.26 26.32 3.10
N LYS A 84 -7.43 27.59 3.50
CA LYS A 84 -6.68 28.71 2.94
C LYS A 84 -5.17 28.57 3.19
N GLU A 85 -4.78 28.11 4.38
CA GLU A 85 -3.38 27.82 4.69
C GLU A 85 -2.84 26.63 3.87
N LEU A 86 -3.61 25.54 3.77
CA LEU A 86 -3.29 24.39 2.93
C LEU A 86 -3.04 24.80 1.47
N THR A 87 -3.95 25.61 0.91
CA THR A 87 -3.83 26.11 -0.46
C THR A 87 -2.52 26.89 -0.65
N LYS A 88 -2.19 27.76 0.30
CA LYS A 88 -0.93 28.52 0.30
C LYS A 88 0.28 27.60 0.38
N ASN A 89 0.24 26.56 1.22
CA ASN A 89 1.34 25.60 1.35
C ASN A 89 1.53 24.73 0.10
N LEU A 90 0.51 24.63 -0.76
CA LEU A 90 0.54 23.92 -2.03
C LEU A 90 0.87 24.81 -3.24
N GLU A 91 1.01 26.13 -3.07
CA GLU A 91 1.35 27.04 -4.16
C GLU A 91 2.65 26.63 -4.85
N GLY A 92 2.59 26.46 -6.17
CA GLY A 92 3.74 26.05 -6.99
C GLY A 92 4.07 24.57 -6.97
N ILE A 93 3.27 23.72 -6.29
CA ILE A 93 3.44 22.27 -6.29
C ILE A 93 2.50 21.64 -7.33
N SER A 94 3.06 21.15 -8.44
CA SER A 94 2.31 20.43 -9.48
C SER A 94 1.76 19.10 -8.96
N ASN A 95 0.61 18.64 -9.49
CA ASN A 95 -0.03 17.35 -9.16
C ASN A 95 -0.53 17.21 -7.71
N HIS A 96 -0.59 18.30 -6.95
CA HIS A 96 -1.13 18.34 -5.60
C HIS A 96 -2.39 19.23 -5.56
N TYR A 97 -3.50 18.70 -5.06
CA TYR A 97 -4.84 19.30 -5.20
C TYR A 97 -5.49 19.53 -3.82
N PRO A 98 -5.64 20.79 -3.38
CA PRO A 98 -6.45 21.10 -2.19
C PRO A 98 -7.94 21.06 -2.53
N ILE A 99 -8.74 20.32 -1.75
CA ILE A 99 -10.19 20.27 -1.83
C ILE A 99 -10.82 20.70 -0.49
N GLN A 100 -11.68 21.71 -0.51
CA GLN A 100 -12.44 22.10 0.68
C GLN A 100 -13.72 21.27 0.75
N ALA A 101 -13.77 20.28 1.64
CA ALA A 101 -14.94 19.42 1.80
C ALA A 101 -14.96 18.70 3.16
N LEU A 102 -16.15 18.33 3.62
CA LEU A 102 -16.35 17.43 4.75
C LEU A 102 -16.79 16.06 4.23
N CYS A 103 -15.91 15.07 4.30
CA CYS A 103 -16.21 13.71 3.86
C CYS A 103 -17.12 12.99 4.86
N ALA A 104 -18.12 12.27 4.37
CA ALA A 104 -18.98 11.39 5.18
C ALA A 104 -19.57 10.26 4.32
N ASP A 105 -20.53 9.53 4.89
CA ASP A 105 -21.24 8.39 4.29
C ASP A 105 -22.30 8.80 3.26
N LEU A 106 -22.81 10.04 3.33
CA LEU A 106 -23.83 10.57 2.42
C LEU A 106 -23.45 11.96 1.92
N THR A 107 -23.86 12.29 0.69
CA THR A 107 -23.74 13.65 0.13
C THR A 107 -24.97 14.48 0.48
N GLY A 108 -24.74 15.74 0.84
CA GLY A 108 -25.77 16.76 1.00
C GLY A 108 -26.37 16.86 2.40
N GLU A 109 -25.88 16.09 3.39
CA GLU A 109 -26.33 16.24 4.78
C GLU A 109 -25.72 17.49 5.40
N GLU A 110 -26.56 18.34 6.00
CA GLU A 110 -26.07 19.49 6.79
C GLU A 110 -25.60 19.00 8.16
N VAL A 111 -24.33 19.23 8.46
CA VAL A 111 -23.70 18.84 9.72
C VAL A 111 -23.15 20.08 10.42
N VAL A 112 -23.27 20.10 11.75
CA VAL A 112 -22.57 21.07 12.60
C VAL A 112 -21.16 20.55 12.85
N PHE A 113 -20.17 21.17 12.22
CA PHE A 113 -18.76 20.84 12.37
C PHE A 113 -18.13 21.70 13.47
N ASN A 114 -17.56 21.06 14.49
CA ASN A 114 -16.99 21.75 15.65
C ASN A 114 -15.49 22.02 15.44
N VAL A 115 -15.10 23.30 15.46
CA VAL A 115 -13.72 23.73 15.24
C VAL A 115 -12.99 23.82 16.58
N ALA A 116 -11.88 23.08 16.70
CA ALA A 116 -11.08 23.03 17.92
C ALA A 116 -10.05 24.16 18.05
N SER A 117 -9.74 24.55 19.29
CA SER A 117 -8.81 25.64 19.66
C SER A 117 -7.35 25.41 19.26
N ASN A 118 -6.99 24.22 18.78
CA ASN A 118 -5.63 23.80 18.45
C ASN A 118 -5.35 23.85 16.94
N GLN A 119 -5.70 24.95 16.29
CA GLN A 119 -5.58 25.13 14.82
C GLN A 119 -6.39 24.08 14.04
N GLY A 120 -7.54 23.71 14.60
CA GLY A 120 -8.45 22.76 14.01
C GLY A 120 -7.99 21.29 14.04
N ARG A 121 -6.83 20.97 14.62
CA ARG A 121 -6.26 19.60 14.64
C ARG A 121 -7.13 18.56 15.36
N SER A 122 -7.99 18.99 16.29
CA SER A 122 -8.97 18.12 16.98
C SER A 122 -10.41 18.50 16.64
N SER A 123 -10.64 19.10 15.46
CA SER A 123 -11.99 19.45 15.00
C SER A 123 -12.72 18.20 14.55
N SER A 124 -14.01 18.11 14.87
CA SER A 124 -14.81 16.93 14.54
C SER A 124 -16.25 17.31 14.24
N MET A 125 -16.91 16.51 13.41
CA MET A 125 -18.37 16.55 13.26
C MET A 125 -19.10 16.02 14.51
N PHE A 126 -18.37 15.38 15.43
CA PHE A 126 -18.94 14.79 16.62
C PHE A 126 -18.71 15.64 17.87
N PRO A 127 -19.55 15.48 18.91
CA PRO A 127 -19.26 15.97 20.24
C PRO A 127 -18.03 15.30 20.85
N TRP A 128 -17.47 15.97 21.86
CA TRP A 128 -16.38 15.42 22.66
C TRP A 128 -16.78 14.12 23.35
N GLY A 129 -15.97 13.07 23.17
CA GLY A 129 -16.02 11.87 24.01
C GLY A 129 -14.82 11.81 24.95
N ARG A 130 -14.16 10.65 24.99
CA ARG A 130 -12.93 10.39 25.77
C ARG A 130 -11.81 11.41 25.50
N HIS A 131 -11.77 12.02 24.32
CA HIS A 131 -10.81 13.05 23.96
C HIS A 131 -10.77 14.19 24.99
N LYS A 132 -11.93 14.67 25.47
CA LYS A 132 -11.99 15.80 26.42
C LYS A 132 -11.38 15.45 27.78
N THR A 133 -11.53 14.21 28.23
CA THR A 133 -10.86 13.71 29.44
C THR A 133 -9.36 13.60 29.24
N LEU A 134 -8.91 13.16 28.06
CA LEU A 134 -7.49 12.95 27.74
C LEU A 134 -6.72 14.25 27.44
N TYR A 135 -7.42 15.29 26.97
CA TYR A 135 -6.88 16.58 26.53
C TYR A 135 -7.78 17.74 27.00
N PRO A 136 -7.88 17.99 28.32
CA PRO A 136 -8.85 18.92 28.90
C PRO A 136 -8.68 20.38 28.43
N GLN A 137 -7.48 20.76 28.00
CA GLN A 137 -7.16 22.10 27.48
C GLN A 137 -7.74 22.39 26.09
N THR A 138 -8.19 21.37 25.35
CA THR A 138 -8.74 21.55 24.00
C THR A 138 -10.22 21.88 24.11
N GLU A 139 -10.65 22.95 23.43
CA GLU A 139 -12.04 23.41 23.43
C GLU A 139 -12.54 23.55 22.00
N TYR A 140 -13.85 23.38 21.81
CA TYR A 140 -14.48 23.85 20.59
C TYR A 140 -14.72 25.36 20.70
N VAL A 141 -14.20 26.10 19.74
CA VAL A 141 -14.19 27.58 19.75
C VAL A 141 -15.11 28.18 18.69
N GLU A 142 -15.54 27.38 17.73
CA GLU A 142 -16.41 27.78 16.63
C GLU A 142 -17.22 26.57 16.13
N GLN A 143 -18.38 26.83 15.55
CA GLN A 143 -19.22 25.83 14.89
C GLN A 143 -19.55 26.29 13.47
N LEU A 144 -19.34 25.40 12.51
CA LEU A 144 -19.62 25.63 11.10
C LEU A 144 -20.78 24.75 10.66
N LYS A 145 -21.67 25.27 9.81
CA LYS A 145 -22.65 24.43 9.10
C LYS A 145 -22.06 24.06 7.74
N ILE A 146 -21.82 22.77 7.52
CA ILE A 146 -21.16 22.27 6.32
C ILE A 146 -22.01 21.14 5.73
N GLN A 147 -22.16 21.12 4.41
CA GLN A 147 -22.74 19.98 3.71
C GLN A 147 -21.69 18.90 3.51
N THR A 148 -22.05 17.65 3.82
CA THR A 148 -21.20 16.50 3.57
C THR A 148 -21.14 16.15 2.09
N ILE A 149 -20.10 15.44 1.70
CA ILE A 149 -19.95 14.83 0.37
C ILE A 149 -19.25 13.48 0.54
N THR A 150 -19.62 12.49 -0.25
CA THR A 150 -18.94 11.19 -0.23
C THR A 150 -17.54 11.29 -0.86
N LEU A 151 -16.60 10.44 -0.43
CA LEU A 151 -15.26 10.43 -1.00
C LEU A 151 -15.29 9.98 -2.47
N ASP A 152 -16.14 9.03 -2.80
CA ASP A 152 -16.37 8.59 -4.18
C ASP A 152 -16.78 9.78 -5.08
N GLU A 153 -17.69 10.63 -4.63
CA GLU A 153 -18.11 11.81 -5.40
C GLU A 153 -17.00 12.86 -5.52
N ILE A 154 -16.20 13.09 -4.48
CA ILE A 154 -15.04 13.99 -4.58
C ILE A 154 -14.07 13.50 -5.65
N VAL A 155 -13.72 12.21 -5.64
CA VAL A 155 -12.78 11.64 -6.62
C VAL A 155 -13.34 11.73 -8.03
N GLU A 156 -14.64 11.49 -8.23
CA GLU A 156 -15.28 11.56 -9.55
C GLU A 156 -15.42 12.98 -10.10
N THR A 157 -15.75 13.95 -9.24
CA THR A 157 -16.19 15.27 -9.70
C THR A 157 -15.17 16.38 -9.50
N LYS A 158 -14.19 16.19 -8.62
CA LYS A 158 -13.26 17.26 -8.21
C LYS A 158 -11.78 16.95 -8.45
N LEU A 159 -11.44 15.71 -8.77
CA LEU A 159 -10.06 15.29 -8.96
C LEU A 159 -9.79 14.88 -10.41
N PRO A 160 -8.53 14.97 -10.87
CA PRO A 160 -8.14 14.40 -12.17
C PRO A 160 -8.44 12.90 -12.22
N ASP A 161 -8.83 12.42 -13.39
CA ASP A 161 -9.00 10.99 -13.65
C ASP A 161 -7.64 10.30 -13.51
N ALA A 162 -7.49 9.52 -12.44
CA ALA A 162 -6.27 8.82 -12.09
C ALA A 162 -6.52 7.75 -11.02
N ASP A 163 -5.59 6.80 -10.94
CA ASP A 163 -5.57 5.82 -9.88
C ASP A 163 -5.06 6.43 -8.56
N TYR A 164 -5.89 6.32 -7.53
CA TYR A 164 -5.53 6.63 -6.15
C TYR A 164 -5.40 5.33 -5.38
N ASP A 165 -4.20 5.01 -4.91
CA ASP A 165 -3.87 3.73 -4.29
C ASP A 165 -3.56 3.80 -2.80
N LEU A 166 -3.41 4.99 -2.23
CA LEU A 166 -3.35 5.24 -0.78
C LEU A 166 -4.43 6.22 -0.32
N LEU A 167 -5.26 5.77 0.62
CA LEU A 167 -6.15 6.62 1.41
C LEU A 167 -5.52 6.88 2.78
N VAL A 168 -5.39 8.15 3.14
CA VAL A 168 -4.96 8.60 4.47
C VAL A 168 -6.14 9.30 5.14
N MET A 169 -6.48 8.93 6.38
CA MET A 169 -7.58 9.52 7.13
C MET A 169 -7.15 9.89 8.53
N ASP A 170 -7.28 11.18 8.84
CA ASP A 170 -7.15 11.74 10.18
C ASP A 170 -8.35 12.68 10.41
N THR A 171 -9.51 12.09 10.71
CA THR A 171 -10.81 12.77 10.63
C THR A 171 -11.49 12.88 11.99
N GLN A 172 -10.71 12.68 13.05
CA GLN A 172 -11.09 12.93 14.44
C GLN A 172 -12.42 12.24 14.79
N GLY A 173 -12.49 10.93 14.48
CA GLY A 173 -13.60 10.03 14.82
C GLY A 173 -14.50 9.66 13.65
N SER A 174 -14.49 10.40 12.55
CA SER A 174 -15.39 10.14 11.41
C SER A 174 -14.85 9.13 10.39
N GLU A 175 -13.80 8.38 10.73
CA GLU A 175 -13.09 7.47 9.81
C GLU A 175 -14.05 6.44 9.19
N LEU A 176 -14.91 5.82 10.01
CA LEU A 176 -15.87 4.82 9.51
C LEU A 176 -16.93 5.45 8.58
N LYS A 177 -17.36 6.69 8.84
CA LYS A 177 -18.28 7.41 7.94
C LYS A 177 -17.63 7.71 6.59
N VAL A 178 -16.38 8.17 6.60
CA VAL A 178 -15.62 8.38 5.36
C VAL A 178 -15.49 7.08 4.58
N LEU A 179 -15.16 5.97 5.24
CA LEU A 179 -15.08 4.64 4.61
C LEU A 179 -16.42 4.17 4.02
N MET A 180 -17.53 4.43 4.71
CA MET A 180 -18.88 4.13 4.21
C MET A 180 -19.25 4.96 2.97
N GLY A 181 -18.70 6.16 2.82
CA GLY A 181 -18.81 6.99 1.61
C GLY A 181 -17.76 6.70 0.53
N SER A 182 -17.02 5.59 0.62
CA SER A 182 -15.88 5.27 -0.26
C SER A 182 -16.01 3.90 -0.95
N HIS A 183 -17.24 3.41 -1.17
CA HIS A 183 -17.50 2.06 -1.64
C HIS A 183 -16.85 1.73 -2.99
N ARG A 184 -16.84 2.66 -3.96
CA ARG A 184 -16.22 2.46 -5.27
C ARG A 184 -14.70 2.41 -5.13
N LEU A 185 -14.11 3.39 -4.45
CA LEU A 185 -12.66 3.45 -4.19
C LEU A 185 -12.13 2.21 -3.49
N LEU A 186 -12.86 1.71 -2.48
CA LEU A 186 -12.48 0.50 -1.75
C LEU A 186 -12.52 -0.76 -2.61
N LYS A 187 -13.45 -0.85 -3.57
CA LYS A 187 -13.56 -2.00 -4.50
C LYS A 187 -12.50 -1.96 -5.59
N GLU A 188 -12.16 -0.77 -6.07
CA GLU A 188 -11.29 -0.59 -7.23
C GLU A 188 -9.84 -0.32 -6.79
N ASN A 189 -9.45 0.96 -6.79
CA ASN A 189 -8.05 1.38 -6.92
C ASN A 189 -7.26 1.47 -5.61
N LEU A 190 -7.92 1.45 -4.44
CA LEU A 190 -7.21 1.50 -3.17
C LEU A 190 -6.44 0.22 -2.89
N THR A 191 -5.14 0.37 -2.62
CA THR A 191 -4.25 -0.70 -2.15
C THR A 191 -3.96 -0.56 -0.65
N TYR A 192 -3.83 0.69 -0.19
CA TYR A 192 -3.44 1.04 1.16
C TYR A 192 -4.46 1.96 1.81
N ILE A 193 -4.73 1.73 3.09
CA ILE A 193 -5.48 2.64 3.94
C ILE A 193 -4.67 2.87 5.21
N PHE A 194 -4.34 4.11 5.49
CA PHE A 194 -3.70 4.52 6.73
C PHE A 194 -4.65 5.44 7.49
N THR A 195 -4.98 5.09 8.72
CA THR A 195 -6.03 5.80 9.45
C THR A 195 -5.80 5.80 10.96
N GLU A 196 -6.23 6.88 11.61
CA GLU A 196 -6.34 6.92 13.07
C GLU A 196 -7.37 5.89 13.57
N VAL A 197 -7.02 5.15 14.63
CA VAL A 197 -7.88 4.15 15.26
C VAL A 197 -7.71 4.17 16.78
N GLY A 198 -8.68 3.65 17.52
CA GLY A 198 -8.59 3.47 18.97
C GLY A 198 -9.33 2.24 19.48
N GLU A 199 -8.96 1.77 20.67
CA GLU A 199 -9.68 0.68 21.36
C GLU A 199 -11.10 1.10 21.72
N ASP A 200 -11.26 2.35 22.16
CA ASP A 200 -12.57 2.98 22.34
C ASP A 200 -12.62 4.30 21.54
N PRO A 201 -13.82 4.76 21.16
CA PRO A 201 -13.99 6.03 20.46
C PRO A 201 -13.44 7.22 21.26
N LEU A 202 -12.70 8.11 20.58
CA LEU A 202 -12.27 9.39 21.15
C LEU A 202 -13.41 10.41 21.19
N TYR A 203 -14.37 10.29 20.28
CA TYR A 203 -15.53 11.18 20.10
C TYR A 203 -16.81 10.36 20.26
N GLU A 204 -17.93 10.99 20.67
CA GLU A 204 -19.17 10.25 21.00
C GLU A 204 -19.74 9.44 19.83
N GLY A 205 -19.61 9.95 18.60
CA GLY A 205 -20.02 9.26 17.37
C GLY A 205 -18.87 8.53 16.65
N GLY A 206 -17.70 8.43 17.29
CA GLY A 206 -16.52 7.81 16.68
C GLY A 206 -16.60 6.28 16.66
N CYS A 207 -15.63 5.67 15.97
CA CYS A 207 -15.52 4.21 15.83
C CYS A 207 -14.34 3.63 16.60
N THR A 208 -14.40 2.33 16.85
CA THR A 208 -13.29 1.50 17.34
C THR A 208 -12.45 0.96 16.19
N PHE A 209 -11.22 0.53 16.48
CA PHE A 209 -10.39 -0.16 15.49
C PHE A 209 -11.02 -1.48 15.03
N ASP A 210 -11.81 -2.15 15.88
CA ASP A 210 -12.51 -3.39 15.54
C ASP A 210 -13.61 -3.16 14.50
N GLU A 211 -14.37 -2.07 14.62
CA GLU A 211 -15.40 -1.68 13.64
C GLU A 211 -14.77 -1.29 12.30
N VAL A 212 -13.71 -0.46 12.31
CA VAL A 212 -12.95 -0.12 11.10
C VAL A 212 -12.40 -1.39 10.44
N THR A 213 -11.79 -2.28 11.22
CA THR A 213 -11.23 -3.54 10.73
C THR A 213 -12.32 -4.47 10.16
N ALA A 214 -13.47 -4.57 10.83
CA ALA A 214 -14.58 -5.39 10.37
C ALA A 214 -15.14 -4.89 9.04
N PHE A 215 -15.31 -3.58 8.89
CA PHE A 215 -15.76 -2.97 7.65
C PHE A 215 -14.75 -3.18 6.52
N LEU A 216 -13.47 -2.88 6.75
CA LEU A 216 -12.41 -3.01 5.75
C LEU A 216 -12.19 -4.45 5.27
N LYS A 217 -12.40 -5.45 6.14
CA LYS A 217 -12.36 -6.88 5.75
C LYS A 217 -13.37 -7.23 4.66
N LEU A 218 -14.52 -6.54 4.59
CA LEU A 218 -15.52 -6.76 3.54
C LEU A 218 -15.00 -6.41 2.14
N TYR A 219 -14.00 -5.52 2.07
CA TYR A 219 -13.34 -5.08 0.83
C TYR A 219 -11.98 -5.76 0.58
N GLY A 220 -11.67 -6.80 1.36
CA GLY A 220 -10.42 -7.55 1.24
C GLY A 220 -9.22 -6.89 1.90
N PHE A 221 -9.39 -5.84 2.70
CA PHE A 221 -8.28 -5.23 3.43
C PHE A 221 -7.94 -5.99 4.71
N ARG A 222 -6.65 -6.09 5.01
CA ARG A 222 -6.10 -6.71 6.22
C ARG A 222 -5.20 -5.74 6.95
N LEU A 223 -5.28 -5.76 8.28
CA LEU A 223 -4.35 -5.03 9.14
C LEU A 223 -2.93 -5.57 8.91
N LYS A 224 -1.99 -4.69 8.57
CA LYS A 224 -0.56 -5.02 8.42
C LYS A 224 0.29 -4.47 9.54
N ASN A 225 -0.08 -3.31 10.09
CA ASN A 225 0.64 -2.70 11.20
C ASN A 225 -0.32 -1.80 11.98
N MET A 226 -0.12 -1.73 13.30
CA MET A 226 -0.85 -0.83 14.19
C MET A 226 0.10 -0.35 15.29
N VAL A 227 0.09 0.95 15.55
CA VAL A 227 0.86 1.57 16.62
C VAL A 227 -0.09 2.40 17.47
N LEU A 228 -0.39 1.91 18.68
CA LEU A 228 -1.18 2.63 19.68
C LEU A 228 -0.27 3.30 20.70
N ASN A 229 -0.68 4.47 21.18
CA ASN A 229 -0.04 5.13 22.31
C ASN A 229 -0.60 4.61 23.66
N TYR A 230 -0.05 5.09 24.77
CA TYR A 230 -0.47 4.70 26.13
C TYR A 230 -1.90 5.12 26.52
N LYS A 231 -2.57 5.91 25.67
CA LYS A 231 -3.97 6.33 25.81
C LYS A 231 -4.92 5.53 24.90
N ASN A 232 -4.44 4.40 24.35
CA ASN A 232 -5.21 3.42 23.57
C ASN A 232 -5.85 4.00 22.29
N TRP A 233 -5.12 4.90 21.62
CA TRP A 233 -5.41 5.35 20.26
C TRP A 233 -4.10 5.54 19.50
N GLY A 234 -4.16 5.53 18.17
CA GLY A 234 -2.99 5.66 17.31
C GLY A 234 -3.32 5.39 15.86
N ASN A 235 -2.40 4.78 15.12
CA ASN A 235 -2.54 4.64 13.67
C ASN A 235 -2.47 3.18 13.23
N ALA A 236 -3.29 2.84 12.23
CA ALA A 236 -3.29 1.53 11.59
C ALA A 236 -3.05 1.64 10.09
N LEU A 237 -2.28 0.70 9.55
CA LEU A 237 -2.09 0.48 8.13
C LEU A 237 -2.80 -0.81 7.73
N TYR A 238 -3.74 -0.68 6.81
CA TYR A 238 -4.42 -1.77 6.14
C TYR A 238 -3.93 -1.89 4.70
N VAL A 239 -3.80 -3.12 4.23
CA VAL A 239 -3.39 -3.44 2.86
C VAL A 239 -4.41 -4.38 2.26
N LYS A 240 -4.83 -4.11 1.03
CA LYS A 240 -5.77 -4.96 0.29
C LYS A 240 -5.09 -6.27 -0.10
N ASP A 241 -5.73 -7.39 0.23
CA ASP A 241 -5.28 -8.71 -0.21
C ASP A 241 -5.36 -8.79 -1.74
N VAL A 242 -4.35 -9.39 -2.36
CA VAL A 242 -4.42 -9.76 -3.78
C VAL A 242 -5.47 -10.87 -3.92
N PRO A 243 -6.53 -10.70 -4.74
CA PRO A 243 -7.55 -11.72 -4.91
C PRO A 243 -6.93 -13.06 -5.29
N LYS A 244 -7.47 -14.16 -4.77
CA LYS A 244 -7.04 -15.50 -5.21
C LYS A 244 -7.45 -15.70 -6.68
N PRO A 245 -6.60 -16.34 -7.50
CA PRO A 245 -6.96 -16.66 -8.88
C PRO A 245 -8.14 -17.62 -8.89
N SER A 246 -9.01 -17.49 -9.91
CA SER A 246 -10.22 -18.31 -10.04
C SER A 246 -10.00 -19.65 -10.76
N THR A 247 -8.81 -19.86 -11.34
CA THR A 247 -8.47 -21.05 -12.12
C THR A 247 -7.09 -21.60 -11.72
N GLU A 248 -6.66 -22.69 -12.35
CA GLU A 248 -5.37 -23.34 -12.07
C GLU A 248 -4.20 -22.57 -12.70
N ASN A 249 -3.02 -22.62 -12.06
CA ASN A 249 -1.77 -22.13 -12.63
C ASN A 249 -1.24 -23.15 -13.65
N ILE A 250 -1.56 -22.92 -14.92
CA ILE A 250 -1.21 -23.80 -16.04
C ILE A 250 0.27 -23.69 -16.47
N ALA A 251 1.00 -22.66 -16.01
CA ALA A 251 2.44 -22.53 -16.26
C ALA A 251 3.31 -23.31 -15.27
N LEU A 252 2.74 -23.83 -14.17
CA LEU A 252 3.50 -24.49 -13.10
C LEU A 252 4.36 -25.64 -13.65
N ASN A 253 5.68 -25.53 -13.46
CA ASN A 253 6.71 -26.47 -13.91
C ASN A 253 6.75 -26.75 -15.42
N LYS A 254 6.18 -25.86 -16.25
CA LYS A 254 6.20 -25.99 -17.72
C LYS A 254 7.52 -25.54 -18.34
N PRO A 255 7.91 -26.05 -19.52
CA PRO A 255 9.18 -25.69 -20.17
C PRO A 255 9.31 -24.17 -20.43
N THR A 256 10.49 -23.62 -20.15
CA THR A 256 10.76 -22.17 -20.28
C THR A 256 12.04 -21.86 -21.06
N GLN A 257 12.07 -20.70 -21.71
CA GLN A 257 13.22 -20.15 -22.40
C GLN A 257 13.43 -18.68 -22.00
N GLN A 258 14.64 -18.16 -22.19
CA GLN A 258 14.95 -16.74 -22.05
C GLN A 258 15.92 -16.32 -23.15
N SER A 259 15.93 -15.03 -23.50
CA SER A 259 16.70 -14.47 -24.62
C SER A 259 18.21 -14.68 -24.50
N SER A 260 18.74 -14.53 -23.28
CA SER A 260 20.15 -14.68 -22.96
C SER A 260 20.33 -15.04 -21.48
N LEU A 261 21.52 -15.49 -21.07
CA LEU A 261 21.87 -15.76 -19.67
C LEU A 261 22.81 -14.66 -19.16
N ALA A 262 22.59 -14.17 -17.94
CA ALA A 262 23.57 -13.31 -17.26
C ALA A 262 24.89 -14.05 -17.02
N GLN A 263 26.00 -13.31 -16.84
CA GLN A 263 27.34 -13.88 -16.78
C GLN A 263 27.53 -14.93 -15.67
N ASP A 264 26.83 -14.79 -14.55
CA ASP A 264 26.90 -15.70 -13.39
C ASP A 264 25.68 -16.63 -13.27
N SER A 265 24.79 -16.63 -14.27
CA SER A 265 23.58 -17.47 -14.27
C SER A 265 23.87 -18.93 -14.60
N GLN A 266 23.16 -19.83 -13.92
CA GLN A 266 23.22 -21.26 -14.21
C GLN A 266 22.36 -21.62 -15.45
N PRO A 267 22.68 -22.72 -16.15
CA PRO A 267 21.78 -23.25 -17.18
C PRO A 267 20.39 -23.59 -16.60
N LYS A 268 19.33 -23.29 -17.35
CA LYS A 268 17.90 -23.55 -17.01
C LYS A 268 17.33 -22.74 -15.85
N GLU A 269 17.90 -21.58 -15.52
CA GLU A 269 17.32 -20.71 -14.48
C GLU A 269 15.94 -20.15 -14.82
N SER A 270 15.63 -19.96 -16.11
CA SER A 270 14.30 -19.58 -16.58
C SER A 270 13.18 -20.45 -15.97
N GLN A 271 13.44 -21.73 -15.70
CA GLN A 271 12.48 -22.69 -15.17
C GLN A 271 12.08 -22.40 -13.72
N LYS A 272 12.97 -21.76 -12.95
CA LYS A 272 12.70 -21.38 -11.55
C LYS A 272 11.55 -20.40 -11.45
N ALA A 273 11.34 -19.58 -12.48
CA ALA A 273 10.29 -18.57 -12.50
C ALA A 273 8.86 -19.16 -12.56
N VAL A 274 8.70 -20.47 -12.75
CA VAL A 274 7.40 -21.16 -12.76
C VAL A 274 7.37 -22.34 -11.79
N ASN A 275 8.20 -22.35 -10.75
CA ASN A 275 8.26 -23.47 -9.80
C ASN A 275 7.27 -23.33 -8.62
N GLY A 276 6.61 -22.18 -8.48
CA GLY A 276 5.63 -21.88 -7.43
C GLY A 276 6.25 -21.39 -6.11
N ILE A 277 7.57 -21.22 -6.06
CA ILE A 277 8.29 -20.62 -4.95
C ILE A 277 8.34 -19.12 -5.21
N ARG A 278 7.88 -18.33 -4.24
CA ARG A 278 7.93 -16.88 -4.28
C ARG A 278 8.73 -16.43 -3.07
N ASP A 279 10.01 -16.16 -3.24
CA ASP A 279 10.91 -15.77 -2.14
C ASP A 279 11.44 -14.34 -2.29
N GLY A 280 10.99 -13.63 -3.33
CA GLY A 280 11.34 -12.24 -3.58
C GLY A 280 12.71 -12.04 -4.24
N LYS A 281 13.40 -13.12 -4.60
CA LYS A 281 14.70 -13.10 -5.27
C LYS A 281 14.54 -13.31 -6.78
N PRO A 282 15.51 -12.88 -7.60
CA PRO A 282 15.49 -13.20 -9.02
C PRO A 282 15.59 -14.71 -9.23
N SER A 283 14.55 -15.30 -9.82
CA SER A 283 14.54 -16.71 -10.26
C SER A 283 15.39 -16.91 -11.51
N PHE A 284 15.48 -15.90 -12.36
CA PHE A 284 16.34 -15.88 -13.54
C PHE A 284 16.86 -14.45 -13.79
N CYS A 285 17.90 -14.33 -14.60
CA CYS A 285 18.39 -13.05 -15.07
C CYS A 285 18.92 -13.18 -16.50
N THR A 286 18.55 -12.24 -17.38
CA THR A 286 19.15 -12.11 -18.72
C THR A 286 20.43 -11.31 -18.67
N ALA A 287 21.27 -11.42 -19.71
CA ALA A 287 22.31 -10.42 -19.93
C ALA A 287 21.68 -9.04 -20.17
N GLN A 288 22.48 -7.98 -20.07
CA GLN A 288 22.05 -6.66 -20.49
C GLN A 288 21.94 -6.63 -22.01
N GLU A 289 20.73 -6.45 -22.52
CA GLU A 289 20.44 -6.47 -23.94
C GLU A 289 19.23 -5.59 -24.27
N VAL A 290 18.98 -5.36 -25.56
CA VAL A 290 17.82 -4.61 -26.02
C VAL A 290 16.62 -5.57 -26.07
N ASN A 291 15.52 -5.20 -25.41
CA ASN A 291 14.28 -5.97 -25.36
C ASN A 291 14.47 -7.42 -24.85
N PRO A 292 15.09 -7.64 -23.67
CA PRO A 292 15.23 -8.97 -23.09
C PRO A 292 13.86 -9.62 -22.87
N TRP A 293 13.81 -10.95 -23.01
CA TRP A 293 12.56 -11.69 -22.84
C TRP A 293 12.73 -13.02 -22.13
N TRP A 294 11.63 -13.46 -21.51
CA TRP A 294 11.43 -14.78 -20.93
C TRP A 294 10.12 -15.35 -21.48
N GLN A 295 10.04 -16.67 -21.67
CA GLN A 295 8.88 -17.33 -22.26
C GLN A 295 8.62 -18.69 -21.61
N VAL A 296 7.34 -19.06 -21.54
CA VAL A 296 6.87 -20.41 -21.20
C VAL A 296 6.11 -21.03 -22.37
N ASP A 297 6.40 -22.31 -22.66
CA ASP A 297 5.56 -23.18 -23.49
C ASP A 297 4.58 -23.92 -22.55
N LEU A 298 3.28 -23.66 -22.68
CA LEU A 298 2.24 -24.29 -21.86
C LEU A 298 1.99 -25.76 -22.27
N GLU A 299 2.67 -26.24 -23.32
CA GLU A 299 2.62 -27.58 -23.93
C GLU A 299 1.30 -27.93 -24.64
N ASP A 300 0.23 -27.16 -24.40
CA ASP A 300 -1.05 -27.26 -25.08
C ASP A 300 -1.68 -25.85 -25.19
N THR A 301 -2.82 -25.74 -25.88
CA THR A 301 -3.56 -24.50 -26.04
C THR A 301 -4.57 -24.32 -24.91
N TYR A 302 -4.50 -23.18 -24.23
CA TYR A 302 -5.37 -22.83 -23.11
C TYR A 302 -6.13 -21.53 -23.38
N ALA A 303 -7.33 -21.43 -22.80
CA ALA A 303 -8.04 -20.16 -22.69
C ALA A 303 -7.53 -19.45 -21.42
N LEU A 304 -6.72 -18.41 -21.60
CA LEU A 304 -6.12 -17.66 -20.51
C LEU A 304 -7.18 -16.79 -19.81
N THR A 305 -7.14 -16.76 -18.49
CA THR A 305 -8.00 -15.94 -17.63
C THR A 305 -7.23 -14.85 -16.91
N GLU A 306 -5.96 -15.08 -16.59
CA GLU A 306 -5.13 -14.14 -15.84
C GLU A 306 -3.64 -14.46 -16.00
N VAL A 307 -2.78 -13.45 -16.00
CA VAL A 307 -1.33 -13.61 -15.84
C VAL A 307 -0.89 -12.81 -14.62
N ARG A 308 -0.12 -13.45 -13.72
CA ARG A 308 0.50 -12.78 -12.57
C ARG A 308 2.01 -12.75 -12.71
N VAL A 309 2.58 -11.59 -12.46
CA VAL A 309 4.03 -11.38 -12.50
C VAL A 309 4.50 -10.84 -11.16
N TYR A 310 5.39 -11.59 -10.53
CA TYR A 310 6.01 -11.27 -9.26
C TYR A 310 7.41 -10.72 -9.53
N ASN A 311 7.60 -9.44 -9.19
CA ASN A 311 8.90 -8.77 -9.32
C ASN A 311 9.78 -9.03 -8.09
N CYS A 312 11.09 -8.87 -8.25
CA CYS A 312 12.06 -9.04 -7.17
C CYS A 312 11.95 -7.89 -6.15
N ILE A 313 12.19 -8.18 -4.86
CA ILE A 313 12.06 -7.21 -3.75
C ILE A 313 13.32 -7.10 -2.86
N ASP A 314 14.25 -8.05 -2.97
CA ASP A 314 15.41 -8.12 -2.07
C ASP A 314 16.64 -7.34 -2.52
N GLN A 315 16.67 -6.84 -3.76
CA GLN A 315 17.75 -6.01 -4.26
C GLN A 315 17.18 -4.62 -4.57
N GLY A 316 17.71 -3.58 -3.93
CA GLY A 316 17.34 -2.18 -4.16
C GLY A 316 17.75 -1.66 -5.55
N GLU A 317 17.79 -2.54 -6.56
CA GLU A 317 18.14 -2.29 -7.94
C GLU A 317 16.92 -2.49 -8.85
N GLU A 318 16.93 -1.72 -9.93
CA GLU A 318 15.92 -1.48 -10.96
C GLU A 318 14.78 -2.51 -11.06
N THR A 319 13.66 -2.19 -10.40
CA THR A 319 12.38 -2.88 -10.60
C THR A 319 11.99 -2.80 -12.07
N VAL A 320 11.78 -3.95 -12.72
CA VAL A 320 11.22 -4.03 -14.09
C VAL A 320 10.01 -3.10 -14.22
N ARG A 321 10.05 -2.17 -15.19
CA ARG A 321 8.97 -1.18 -15.40
C ARG A 321 8.27 -1.36 -16.73
N THR A 322 9.01 -1.53 -17.82
CA THR A 322 8.46 -1.49 -19.20
C THR A 322 8.01 -2.86 -19.71
N LEU A 323 7.29 -3.62 -18.89
CA LEU A 323 6.91 -4.99 -19.21
C LEU A 323 5.78 -5.05 -20.25
N LYS A 324 5.97 -5.91 -21.25
CA LYS A 324 4.95 -6.40 -22.17
C LYS A 324 4.68 -7.88 -21.91
N ILE A 325 3.42 -8.28 -22.06
CA ILE A 325 3.02 -9.68 -22.11
C ILE A 325 2.52 -9.95 -23.52
N LEU A 326 3.16 -10.91 -24.19
CA LEU A 326 2.82 -11.36 -25.53
C LEU A 326 2.34 -12.81 -25.45
N VAL A 327 1.41 -13.17 -26.33
CA VAL A 327 0.89 -14.54 -26.44
C VAL A 327 0.93 -15.04 -27.87
N SER A 328 1.10 -16.35 -28.04
CA SER A 328 1.13 -16.99 -29.35
C SER A 328 0.56 -18.42 -29.27
N LEU A 329 0.05 -18.93 -30.40
CA LEU A 329 -0.35 -20.33 -30.56
C LEU A 329 0.79 -21.20 -31.13
N ASP A 330 1.73 -20.60 -31.86
CA ASP A 330 2.69 -21.29 -32.73
C ASP A 330 4.15 -20.83 -32.55
N GLU A 331 4.41 -19.90 -31.63
CA GLU A 331 5.73 -19.30 -31.35
C GLU A 331 6.23 -18.33 -32.45
N SER A 332 5.49 -18.15 -33.55
CA SER A 332 5.81 -17.21 -34.63
C SER A 332 4.93 -15.96 -34.64
N ASP A 333 3.62 -16.14 -34.51
CA ASP A 333 2.66 -15.03 -34.55
C ASP A 333 2.33 -14.57 -33.12
N TRP A 334 2.85 -13.40 -32.75
CA TRP A 334 2.73 -12.84 -31.40
C TRP A 334 1.69 -11.73 -31.34
N GLN A 335 0.78 -11.85 -30.37
CA GLN A 335 -0.23 -10.84 -30.05
C GLN A 335 0.13 -10.17 -28.72
N GLU A 336 0.01 -8.84 -28.66
CA GLU A 336 0.20 -8.10 -27.42
C GLU A 336 -1.04 -8.26 -26.53
N LEU A 337 -0.85 -8.89 -25.38
CA LEU A 337 -1.88 -9.10 -24.38
C LEU A 337 -1.95 -7.92 -23.39
N TYR A 338 -0.79 -7.37 -23.04
CA TYR A 338 -0.67 -6.29 -22.07
C TYR A 338 0.63 -5.50 -22.28
N ILE A 339 0.59 -4.22 -21.96
CA ILE A 339 1.73 -3.31 -21.98
C ILE A 339 1.65 -2.32 -20.82
N ASN A 340 2.73 -2.22 -20.05
CA ASN A 340 2.86 -1.26 -18.96
C ASN A 340 3.43 0.08 -19.48
N HIS A 341 2.64 0.83 -20.26
CA HIS A 341 3.08 2.10 -20.88
C HIS A 341 3.55 3.16 -19.86
N GLU A 342 2.98 3.14 -18.66
CA GLU A 342 3.22 4.17 -17.65
C GLU A 342 4.39 3.83 -16.72
N GLY A 343 5.03 2.67 -16.92
CA GLY A 343 6.12 2.21 -16.07
C GLY A 343 5.67 1.97 -14.62
N LEU A 344 4.42 1.53 -14.41
CA LEU A 344 3.88 1.22 -13.10
C LEU A 344 4.79 0.24 -12.37
N ILE A 345 5.14 0.57 -11.14
CA ILE A 345 5.97 -0.30 -10.30
C ILE A 345 5.06 -1.37 -9.69
N PHE A 346 5.37 -2.63 -9.96
CA PHE A 346 4.73 -3.80 -9.35
C PHE A 346 5.80 -4.65 -8.64
N GLY A 347 5.43 -5.34 -7.56
CA GLY A 347 6.37 -6.00 -6.64
C GLY A 347 5.82 -7.29 -6.04
N GLY A 348 6.67 -8.31 -5.91
CA GLY A 348 6.36 -9.73 -5.65
C GLY A 348 5.53 -10.08 -4.41
N THR A 349 6.03 -11.01 -3.58
CA THR A 349 5.26 -11.56 -2.44
C THR A 349 4.86 -10.53 -1.40
N ALA A 350 5.58 -9.40 -1.33
CA ALA A 350 5.37 -8.40 -0.32
C ALA A 350 4.15 -7.51 -0.54
N GLY A 351 3.63 -7.29 -1.77
CA GLY A 351 2.40 -6.48 -1.80
C GLY A 351 1.73 -6.03 -3.09
N ARG A 352 2.24 -6.26 -4.31
CA ARG A 352 1.47 -5.94 -5.52
C ARG A 352 2.06 -6.63 -6.76
N PRO A 353 1.90 -7.95 -6.93
CA PRO A 353 2.23 -8.56 -8.21
C PRO A 353 1.45 -7.85 -9.30
N LEU A 354 2.00 -7.77 -10.50
CA LEU A 354 1.23 -7.36 -11.65
C LEU A 354 0.20 -8.45 -11.91
N VAL A 355 -1.09 -8.10 -11.83
CA VAL A 355 -2.20 -9.00 -12.15
C VAL A 355 -2.87 -8.49 -13.40
N VAL A 356 -2.74 -9.23 -14.50
CA VAL A 356 -3.33 -8.90 -15.79
C VAL A 356 -4.52 -9.83 -16.03
N PRO A 357 -5.77 -9.36 -15.83
CA PRO A 357 -6.95 -10.14 -16.19
C PRO A 357 -7.04 -10.28 -17.72
N VAL A 358 -7.41 -11.46 -18.18
CA VAL A 358 -7.46 -11.82 -19.60
C VAL A 358 -8.88 -12.23 -19.97
N LYS A 359 -9.44 -11.62 -21.02
CA LYS A 359 -10.76 -11.97 -21.56
C LYS A 359 -10.68 -13.20 -22.46
N SER A 360 -10.37 -14.36 -21.88
CA SER A 360 -10.40 -15.68 -22.56
C SER A 360 -9.59 -15.74 -23.87
N GLN A 361 -8.36 -15.20 -23.85
CA GLN A 361 -7.44 -15.24 -24.99
C GLN A 361 -6.83 -16.65 -25.12
N MET A 362 -6.87 -17.24 -26.32
CA MET A 362 -6.23 -18.53 -26.57
C MET A 362 -4.72 -18.37 -26.76
N ALA A 363 -3.93 -19.18 -26.06
CA ALA A 363 -2.48 -19.19 -26.17
C ALA A 363 -1.90 -20.57 -25.82
N ARG A 364 -0.76 -20.90 -26.46
CA ARG A 364 0.15 -21.95 -26.02
C ARG A 364 1.43 -21.37 -25.44
N TYR A 365 1.89 -20.26 -25.98
CA TYR A 365 3.10 -19.59 -25.54
C TYR A 365 2.76 -18.25 -24.88
N VAL A 366 3.42 -17.96 -23.77
CA VAL A 366 3.35 -16.66 -23.08
C VAL A 366 4.77 -16.12 -22.94
N ARG A 367 5.01 -14.91 -23.43
CA ARG A 367 6.30 -14.22 -23.37
C ARG A 367 6.19 -12.92 -22.59
N LEU A 368 7.12 -12.73 -21.66
CA LEU A 368 7.35 -11.49 -20.94
C LEU A 368 8.56 -10.81 -21.56
N GLN A 369 8.41 -9.56 -21.99
CA GLN A 369 9.46 -8.83 -22.71
C GLN A 369 9.54 -7.38 -22.22
N LEU A 370 10.75 -6.85 -22.07
CA LEU A 370 10.95 -5.42 -21.78
C LEU A 370 11.00 -4.61 -23.08
N ASN A 371 10.69 -3.31 -22.98
CA ASN A 371 10.79 -2.37 -24.10
C ASN A 371 11.91 -1.35 -23.86
N GLU A 372 13.04 -1.82 -23.35
CA GLU A 372 14.21 -1.02 -22.98
C GLU A 372 15.49 -1.85 -23.09
N GLN A 373 16.65 -1.20 -22.93
CA GLN A 373 17.95 -1.87 -22.91
C GLN A 373 18.40 -2.08 -21.46
N THR A 374 18.13 -3.26 -20.92
CA THR A 374 18.47 -3.64 -19.54
C THR A 374 18.48 -5.18 -19.38
N SER A 375 18.59 -5.68 -18.15
CA SER A 375 18.43 -7.09 -17.81
C SER A 375 17.01 -7.37 -17.29
N LEU A 376 16.36 -8.41 -17.81
CA LEU A 376 15.10 -8.93 -17.28
C LEU A 376 15.37 -9.93 -16.15
N HIS A 377 14.78 -9.67 -14.99
CA HIS A 377 14.83 -10.54 -13.82
C HIS A 377 13.51 -10.47 -13.05
N LEU A 378 12.94 -11.62 -12.71
CA LEU A 378 11.65 -11.73 -12.01
C LEU A 378 11.70 -12.87 -10.98
N ASP A 379 10.85 -12.80 -9.96
CA ASP A 379 10.72 -13.81 -8.90
C ASP A 379 9.89 -14.99 -9.38
N GLN A 380 8.66 -14.73 -9.84
CA GLN A 380 7.72 -15.77 -10.26
C GLN A 380 6.77 -15.24 -11.35
N ILE A 381 6.41 -16.11 -12.29
CA ILE A 381 5.37 -15.92 -13.28
C ILE A 381 4.33 -17.01 -13.09
N GLU A 382 3.07 -16.63 -13.14
CA GLU A 382 1.94 -17.55 -13.07
C GLU A 382 0.97 -17.23 -14.20
N VAL A 383 0.54 -18.27 -14.90
CA VAL A 383 -0.43 -18.15 -15.99
C VAL A 383 -1.63 -18.98 -15.58
N TYR A 384 -2.80 -18.36 -15.61
CA TYR A 384 -4.05 -18.96 -15.19
C TYR A 384 -4.97 -19.12 -16.39
N GLY A 385 -5.65 -20.26 -16.46
CA GLY A 385 -6.61 -20.52 -17.54
C GLY A 385 -7.32 -21.85 -17.38
N PHE A 386 -8.13 -22.17 -18.38
CA PHE A 386 -8.78 -23.48 -18.52
C PHE A 386 -8.12 -24.28 -19.62
N SER A 387 -7.92 -25.58 -19.38
CA SER A 387 -7.68 -26.52 -20.47
C SER A 387 -8.89 -26.52 -21.39
N LYS A 388 -8.66 -26.64 -22.69
CA LYS A 388 -9.73 -26.82 -23.67
C LYS A 388 -10.47 -28.10 -23.30
N THR A 389 -11.68 -27.98 -22.72
CA THR A 389 -12.57 -29.14 -22.61
C THR A 389 -12.94 -29.49 -24.05
N VAL A 390 -12.42 -30.62 -24.54
CA VAL A 390 -12.64 -31.14 -25.89
C VAL A 390 -14.12 -31.43 -26.11
#